data_AF-A0A965Z5K7-F1
#
_entry.id   AF-A0A965Z5K7-F1
#
_cell.length_a   1.000
_cell.length_b   1.000
_cell.length_c   1.000
_cell.angle_alpha   90.00
_cell.angle_beta   90.00
_cell.angle_gamma   90.00
#
_symmetry.space_group_name_H-M   'P 1'
#
loop_
_entity.id
_entity.type
_entity.pdbx_description
1 polymer ?
#
loop_
_entity_poly.entity_id
_entity_poly.type
_entity_poly.pdbx_seq_one_letter_code
_entity_poly.pdbx_strand_id
1 'polypeptide(L)'
;MKPIPLKMRKEIAEDPFMRSCIYCDIGKGHECQGRVEWEHAFLFAGKRINEKWAIVPVCSYHHRGNGLDKDYNRYRAIIRADIDDLCKRMPTRDWRQIKKYLTNKYKSLRIEERDDRTYSVVPPQL
;
A
#
# COMPACT_ATOMS: atom_id res chain seq x y z
N MET A 1 11.61 -9.48 -15.20
CA MET A 1 10.79 -9.16 -13.98
C MET A 1 9.88 -10.33 -13.67
N LYS A 2 9.76 -10.79 -12.41
CA LYS A 2 8.78 -11.82 -12.04
C LYS A 2 7.38 -11.19 -11.88
N PRO A 3 6.34 -11.71 -12.54
CA PRO A 3 4.97 -11.25 -12.35
C PRO A 3 4.38 -11.76 -11.02
N ILE A 4 3.29 -11.14 -10.56
CA ILE A 4 2.48 -11.66 -9.45
C ILE A 4 1.86 -12.99 -9.91
N PRO A 5 2.04 -14.11 -9.16
CA PRO A 5 1.49 -15.42 -9.52
C PRO A 5 -0.04 -15.40 -9.65
N LEU A 6 -0.59 -16.19 -10.58
CA LEU A 6 -2.03 -16.18 -10.87
C LEU A 6 -2.90 -16.52 -9.64
N LYS A 7 -2.49 -17.51 -8.84
CA LYS A 7 -3.17 -17.86 -7.59
C LYS A 7 -3.24 -16.66 -6.65
N MET A 8 -2.11 -15.98 -6.46
CA MET A 8 -2.04 -14.78 -5.62
C MET A 8 -2.89 -13.63 -6.15
N ARG A 9 -2.98 -13.45 -7.48
CA ARG A 9 -3.86 -12.43 -8.09
C ARG A 9 -5.32 -12.59 -7.70
N LYS A 10 -5.81 -13.83 -7.65
CA LYS A 10 -7.18 -14.12 -7.20
C LYS A 10 -7.36 -13.72 -5.74
N GLU A 11 -6.43 -14.15 -4.90
CA GLU A 11 -6.47 -13.88 -3.47
C GLU A 11 -6.37 -12.39 -3.12
N ILE A 12 -5.57 -11.60 -3.86
CA ILE A 12 -5.48 -10.14 -3.63
C ILE A 12 -6.63 -9.38 -4.29
N ALA A 13 -7.29 -9.93 -5.32
CA ALA A 13 -8.50 -9.32 -5.88
C ALA A 13 -9.68 -9.34 -4.90
N GLU A 14 -9.70 -10.33 -4.00
CA GLU A 14 -10.73 -10.47 -2.97
C GLU A 14 -10.50 -9.52 -1.78
N ASP A 15 -9.27 -9.08 -1.55
CA ASP A 15 -8.89 -8.18 -0.44
C ASP A 15 -9.49 -6.76 -0.64
N PRO A 16 -10.37 -6.28 0.26
CA PRO A 16 -10.95 -4.94 0.17
C PRO A 16 -9.90 -3.83 0.11
N PHE A 17 -8.74 -4.00 0.78
CA PHE A 17 -7.64 -3.04 0.71
C PHE A 17 -7.20 -2.80 -0.73
N MET A 18 -7.18 -3.85 -1.56
CA MET A 18 -6.67 -3.83 -2.93
C MET A 18 -7.60 -3.16 -3.95
N ARG A 19 -8.79 -2.71 -3.54
CA ARG A 19 -9.83 -2.16 -4.44
C ARG A 19 -9.66 -0.68 -4.74
N SER A 20 -8.94 0.06 -3.91
CA SER A 20 -8.74 1.51 -4.05
C SER A 20 -7.26 1.85 -4.04
N CYS A 21 -6.88 2.88 -4.80
CA CYS A 21 -5.52 3.40 -4.77
C CYS A 21 -5.18 3.93 -3.39
N ILE A 22 -4.03 3.53 -2.82
CA ILE A 22 -3.58 3.99 -1.49
C ILE A 22 -3.43 5.51 -1.38
N TYR A 23 -3.31 6.23 -2.50
CA TYR A 23 -3.21 7.69 -2.54
C TYR A 23 -4.56 8.40 -2.36
N CYS A 24 -5.68 7.70 -2.56
CA CYS A 24 -7.01 8.24 -2.33
C CYS A 24 -7.23 8.62 -0.86
N ASP A 25 -6.64 7.85 0.06
CA ASP A 25 -6.82 8.04 1.51
C ASP A 25 -6.13 9.30 2.05
N ILE A 26 -5.24 9.90 1.27
CA ILE A 26 -4.46 11.09 1.65
C ILE A 26 -4.73 12.29 0.74
N GLY A 27 -5.90 12.33 0.09
CA GLY A 27 -6.32 13.44 -0.78
C GLY A 27 -5.58 13.55 -2.12
N LYS A 28 -4.66 12.62 -2.40
CA LYS A 28 -3.93 12.52 -3.69
C LYS A 28 -4.67 11.64 -4.71
N GLY A 29 -5.94 11.32 -4.44
CA GLY A 29 -6.77 10.49 -5.32
C GLY A 29 -7.45 11.25 -6.47
N HIS A 30 -7.40 12.58 -6.52
CA HIS A 30 -8.15 13.37 -7.51
C HIS A 30 -7.73 13.09 -8.96
N GLU A 31 -6.48 12.65 -9.18
CA GLU A 31 -5.94 12.25 -10.50
C GLU A 31 -6.18 10.75 -10.80
N CYS A 32 -6.81 10.03 -9.88
CA CYS A 32 -7.12 8.62 -10.03
C CYS A 32 -8.30 8.42 -11.00
N GLN A 33 -8.03 7.83 -12.16
CA GLN A 33 -9.06 7.45 -13.13
C GLN A 33 -9.78 6.13 -12.79
N GLY A 34 -9.73 5.67 -11.53
CA GLY A 34 -10.40 4.46 -11.05
C GLY A 34 -9.77 3.12 -11.45
N ARG A 35 -8.83 3.08 -12.40
CA ARG A 35 -8.12 1.86 -12.78
C ARG A 35 -7.01 1.52 -11.78
N VAL A 36 -7.27 0.58 -10.87
CA VAL A 36 -6.29 0.08 -9.91
C VAL A 36 -5.41 -1.02 -10.51
N GLU A 37 -4.12 -0.92 -10.23
CA GLU A 37 -3.05 -1.86 -10.57
C GLU A 37 -2.31 -2.24 -9.28
N TRP A 38 -1.51 -3.31 -9.32
CA TRP A 38 -0.83 -3.84 -8.14
C TRP A 38 0.68 -3.71 -8.28
N GLU A 39 1.29 -3.00 -7.34
CA GLU A 39 2.71 -2.65 -7.35
C GLU A 39 3.47 -3.40 -6.25
N HIS A 40 4.67 -3.87 -6.58
CA HIS A 40 5.59 -4.50 -5.63
C HIS A 40 6.38 -3.44 -4.86
N ALA A 41 5.89 -3.05 -3.68
CA ALA A 41 6.51 -2.01 -2.85
C ALA A 41 7.90 -2.39 -2.31
N PHE A 42 8.18 -3.69 -2.15
CA PHE A 42 9.47 -4.18 -1.66
C PHE A 42 10.17 -5.13 -2.62
N LEU A 43 11.50 -4.96 -2.67
CA LEU A 43 12.44 -5.93 -3.25
C LEU A 43 13.22 -6.57 -2.12
N PHE A 44 13.59 -7.85 -2.19
CA PHE A 44 14.52 -8.53 -1.30
C PHE A 44 15.62 -9.19 -2.13
N ALA A 45 16.89 -8.94 -1.80
CA ALA A 45 18.05 -9.40 -2.57
C ALA A 45 17.93 -9.12 -4.10
N GLY A 46 17.52 -7.89 -4.46
CA GLY A 46 17.33 -7.46 -5.85
C GLY A 46 16.11 -8.06 -6.56
N LYS A 47 15.28 -8.86 -5.89
CA LYS A 47 14.11 -9.54 -6.47
C LYS A 47 12.82 -9.01 -5.85
N ARG A 48 11.75 -8.91 -6.64
CA ARG A 48 10.41 -8.58 -6.15
C ARG A 48 9.93 -9.62 -5.13
N ILE A 49 9.36 -9.16 -4.02
CA ILE A 49 8.75 -10.04 -3.02
C ILE A 49 7.32 -10.37 -3.47
N ASN A 50 7.07 -11.64 -3.82
CA ASN A 50 5.73 -12.12 -4.15
C ASN A 50 5.01 -12.56 -2.87
N GLU A 51 4.71 -11.61 -1.99
CA GLU A 51 3.92 -11.79 -0.78
C GLU A 51 2.88 -10.67 -0.70
N LYS A 52 1.66 -10.97 -0.21
CA LYS A 52 0.53 -10.01 -0.22
C LYS A 52 0.83 -8.72 0.53
N TRP A 53 1.59 -8.80 1.63
CA TRP A 53 1.98 -7.63 2.42
C TRP A 53 2.90 -6.69 1.64
N ALA A 54 3.70 -7.20 0.70
CA ALA A 54 4.65 -6.44 -0.09
C ALA A 54 4.06 -5.85 -1.37
N ILE A 55 2.75 -6.04 -1.59
CA ILE A 55 2.02 -5.56 -2.75
C ILE A 55 1.00 -4.52 -2.29
N VAL A 56 0.88 -3.42 -3.05
CA VAL A 56 -0.08 -2.34 -2.77
C VAL A 56 -0.90 -1.98 -4.01
N PRO A 57 -2.16 -1.53 -3.82
CA PRO A 57 -2.99 -1.03 -4.90
C PRO A 57 -2.64 0.44 -5.21
N VAL A 58 -2.32 0.69 -6.47
CA VAL A 58 -2.05 2.03 -7.00
C VAL A 58 -2.82 2.20 -8.28
N CYS A 59 -3.35 3.38 -8.56
CA CYS A 59 -3.99 3.59 -9.85
C CYS A 59 -2.95 3.68 -10.98
N SER A 60 -3.39 3.48 -12.22
CA SER A 60 -2.51 3.55 -13.40
C SER A 60 -1.74 4.86 -13.51
N TYR A 61 -2.28 5.97 -13.02
CA TYR A 61 -1.59 7.26 -12.96
C TYR A 61 -0.34 7.21 -12.05
N HIS A 62 -0.51 6.75 -10.80
CA HIS A 62 0.59 6.59 -9.84
C HIS A 62 1.54 5.45 -10.23
N HIS A 63 1.01 4.35 -10.75
CA HIS A 63 1.83 3.21 -11.17
C HIS A 63 2.81 3.56 -12.31
N ARG A 64 2.44 4.52 -13.16
CA ARG A 64 3.32 5.07 -14.21
C ARG A 64 4.33 6.10 -13.71
N GLY A 65 4.32 6.43 -12.41
CA GLY A 65 5.31 7.29 -11.76
C GLY A 65 4.83 8.70 -11.43
N ASN A 66 3.64 9.12 -11.88
CA ASN A 66 3.14 10.46 -11.59
C ASN A 66 2.63 10.54 -10.14
N GLY A 67 3.13 11.52 -9.36
CA GLY A 67 2.76 11.66 -7.95
C GLY A 67 3.18 10.50 -7.05
N LEU A 68 3.97 9.55 -7.56
CA LEU A 68 4.35 8.33 -6.85
C LEU A 68 5.39 8.63 -5.75
N ASP A 69 5.05 8.29 -4.52
CA ASP A 69 5.97 8.22 -3.38
C ASP A 69 6.26 6.75 -3.04
N LYS A 70 7.44 6.28 -3.45
CA LYS A 70 7.87 4.89 -3.19
C LYS A 70 7.96 4.54 -1.71
N ASP A 71 8.31 5.51 -0.86
CA ASP A 71 8.35 5.26 0.58
C ASP A 71 6.94 5.18 1.16
N TYR A 72 5.97 5.90 0.60
CA TYR A 72 4.57 5.76 0.99
C TYR A 72 4.01 4.39 0.61
N ASN A 73 4.33 3.89 -0.58
CA ASN A 73 3.99 2.51 -0.96
C ASN A 73 4.59 1.49 0.02
N ARG A 74 5.88 1.65 0.36
CA ARG A 74 6.56 0.82 1.35
C ARG A 74 5.92 0.93 2.74
N TYR A 75 5.50 2.12 3.13
CA TYR A 75 4.80 2.35 4.39
C TYR A 75 3.47 1.59 4.43
N ARG A 76 2.62 1.75 3.41
CA ARG A 76 1.33 1.06 3.31
C ARG A 76 1.47 -0.46 3.23
N ALA A 77 2.56 -0.96 2.65
CA ALA A 77 2.91 -2.38 2.66
C ALA A 77 3.37 -2.87 4.06
N ILE A 78 4.33 -2.20 4.69
CA ILE A 78 4.97 -2.68 5.93
C ILE A 78 4.04 -2.65 7.14
N ILE A 79 3.03 -1.78 7.16
CA ILE A 79 2.03 -1.76 8.24
C ILE A 79 1.09 -2.98 8.19
N ARG A 80 0.96 -3.64 7.03
CA ARG A 80 0.18 -4.88 6.83
C ARG A 80 0.99 -6.15 7.07
N ALA A 81 2.30 -6.03 7.30
CA ALA A 81 3.19 -7.16 7.47
C ALA A 81 3.28 -7.61 8.94
N ASP A 82 3.45 -8.91 9.14
CA ASP A 82 3.90 -9.48 10.42
C ASP A 82 5.42 -9.27 10.55
N ILE A 83 5.81 -8.29 11.36
CA ILE A 83 7.22 -7.89 11.50
C ILE A 83 8.04 -8.97 12.20
N ASP A 84 7.44 -9.72 13.13
CA ASP A 84 8.17 -10.74 13.86
C ASP A 84 8.47 -11.94 12.94
N ASP A 85 7.52 -12.30 12.06
CA ASP A 85 7.75 -13.28 10.99
C ASP A 85 8.79 -12.80 9.98
N LEU A 86 8.72 -11.54 9.52
CA LEU A 86 9.70 -10.98 8.58
C LEU A 86 11.12 -11.00 9.15
N CYS A 87 11.29 -10.64 10.41
CA CYS A 87 12.60 -10.70 11.08
C CYS A 87 13.15 -12.13 11.14
N LYS A 88 12.29 -13.16 11.24
CA LYS A 88 12.71 -14.57 11.24
C LYS A 88 13.04 -15.08 9.83
N ARG A 89 12.17 -14.85 8.84
CA ARG A 89 12.33 -15.40 7.48
C ARG A 89 13.28 -14.60 6.59
N MET A 90 13.41 -13.29 6.84
CA MET A 90 14.19 -12.36 6.01
C MET A 90 15.18 -11.53 6.86
N PRO A 91 16.09 -12.15 7.62
CA PRO A 91 16.87 -11.47 8.66
C PRO A 91 17.92 -10.48 8.15
N THR A 92 18.22 -10.46 6.84
CA THR A 92 19.25 -9.58 6.26
C THR A 92 18.86 -8.10 6.24
N ARG A 93 17.65 -7.76 6.69
CA ARG A 93 17.18 -6.39 6.84
C ARG A 93 16.61 -6.16 8.23
N ASP A 94 16.87 -4.97 8.76
CA ASP A 94 16.22 -4.50 9.97
C ASP A 94 14.80 -4.01 9.65
N TRP A 95 13.85 -4.95 9.58
CA TRP A 95 12.44 -4.65 9.32
C TRP A 95 11.81 -3.79 10.41
N ARG A 96 12.27 -3.92 11.67
CA ARG A 96 11.78 -3.08 12.78
C ARG A 96 12.19 -1.63 12.57
N GLN A 97 13.45 -1.38 12.23
CA GLN A 97 13.93 -0.04 11.94
C GLN A 97 13.26 0.54 10.70
N ILE A 98 13.05 -0.25 9.64
CA ILE A 98 12.31 0.19 8.45
C ILE A 98 10.88 0.61 8.80
N LYS A 99 10.14 -0.22 9.55
CA LYS A 99 8.79 0.12 10.00
C LYS A 99 8.81 1.38 10.85
N LYS A 100 9.71 1.48 11.83
CA LYS A 100 9.85 2.67 12.69
C LYS A 100 10.10 3.93 11.88
N TYR A 101 11.04 3.89 10.94
CA TYR A 101 11.35 5.03 10.05
C TYR A 101 10.12 5.46 9.23
N LEU A 102 9.49 4.51 8.53
CA LEU A 102 8.35 4.79 7.66
C LEU A 102 7.13 5.28 8.45
N THR A 103 6.83 4.65 9.58
CA THR A 103 5.77 5.12 10.49
C THR A 103 6.07 6.54 10.97
N ASN A 104 7.29 6.85 11.39
CA ASN A 104 7.62 8.20 11.82
C ASN A 104 7.52 9.24 10.69
N LYS A 105 7.91 8.86 9.47
CA LYS A 105 7.83 9.73 8.29
C LYS A 105 6.39 10.10 7.93
N TYR A 106 5.45 9.16 8.11
CA TYR A 106 4.05 9.34 7.69
C TYR A 106 3.04 9.43 8.85
N LYS A 107 3.51 9.49 10.12
CA LYS A 107 2.64 9.53 11.31
C LYS A 107 1.62 10.67 11.33
N SER A 108 1.94 11.78 10.67
CA SER A 108 1.12 12.99 10.62
C SER A 108 0.19 13.04 9.41
N LEU A 109 0.31 12.08 8.49
CA LEU A 109 -0.71 11.92 7.46
C LEU A 109 -1.97 11.43 8.16
N ARG A 110 -3.00 12.28 8.22
CA ARG A 110 -4.35 11.82 8.57
C ARG A 110 -4.73 10.74 7.58
N ILE A 111 -4.71 9.50 8.04
CA ILE A 111 -5.61 8.49 7.53
C ILE A 111 -6.91 8.87 8.22
N GLU A 112 -7.80 9.59 7.53
CA GLU A 112 -9.17 9.65 8.02
C GLU A 112 -9.64 8.20 8.03
N GLU A 113 -9.76 7.62 9.23
CA GLU A 113 -10.39 6.32 9.40
C GLU A 113 -11.76 6.47 8.78
N ARG A 114 -11.94 5.89 7.58
CA ARG A 114 -13.27 5.69 7.03
C ARG A 114 -13.92 4.66 7.92
N ASP A 115 -14.58 5.14 8.97
CA ASP A 115 -15.46 4.35 9.80
C ASP A 115 -16.53 3.78 8.87
N ASP A 116 -16.47 2.46 8.65
CA ASP A 116 -17.35 1.69 7.77
C ASP A 116 -18.78 1.57 8.36
N ARG A 117 -19.24 2.61 9.06
CA ARG A 117 -20.55 2.68 9.68
C ARG A 117 -21.23 3.99 9.26
N THR A 118 -22.14 3.81 8.30
CA THR A 118 -23.11 4.79 7.78
C THR A 118 -22.60 5.76 6.70
N TYR A 119 -22.98 5.44 5.47
CA TYR A 119 -23.01 6.38 4.35
C TYR A 119 -24.03 7.48 4.64
N SER A 120 -23.55 8.68 4.99
CA SER A 120 -24.36 9.90 4.93
C SER A 120 -23.56 10.98 4.22
N VAL A 121 -24.11 11.47 3.10
CA VAL A 121 -23.57 12.63 2.39
C VAL A 121 -23.82 13.86 3.26
N VAL A 122 -22.78 14.46 3.82
CA VAL A 122 -22.88 15.82 4.38
C VAL A 122 -22.33 16.78 3.32
N PRO A 123 -23.18 17.62 2.71
CA PRO A 123 -22.69 18.64 1.78
C PRO A 123 -21.88 19.70 2.53
N PRO A 124 -20.90 20.34 1.87
CA PRO A 124 -20.10 21.39 2.48
C PRO A 124 -20.99 22.54 2.92
N GLN A 125 -20.79 23.00 4.16
CA GLN A 125 -21.40 24.23 4.65
C GLN A 125 -20.72 25.41 3.94
N LEU A 126 -21.56 26.24 3.30
CA LEU A 126 -21.19 27.52 2.70
C LEU A 126 -20.70 28.51 3.74
#